data_AF-A0A7S2PGZ9-F1
#
_entry.id   AF-A0A7S2PGZ9-F1
#
_cell.length_a   1.000
_cell.length_b   1.000
_cell.length_c   1.000
_cell.angle_alpha   90.00
_cell.angle_beta   90.00
_cell.angle_gamma   90.00
#
_symmetry.space_group_name_H-M   'P 1'
#
loop_
_entity.id
_entity.type
_entity.pdbx_description
1 polymer ?
#
loop_
_entity_poly.entity_id
_entity_poly.type
_entity_poly.pdbx_seq_one_letter_code
_entity_poly.pdbx_strand_id
1 'polypeptide(L)'
;ERGRTVFQLRSFADLVAQGDWVEASIDTAIPDRTPAPKPDLRKMNIPLGPVVVFGASNFPLAYSTAGGDTAAALAAGCPVIVKSHPMHAGTGELVAQAIVKAAEKTGMPNG
;
A
#
# COMPACT_ATOMS: atom_id res chain seq x y z
N GLU A 1 -19.11 -5.64 -8.22
CA GLU A 1 -17.78 -4.99 -8.07
C GLU A 1 -17.42 -4.69 -6.61
N ARG A 2 -18.26 -4.02 -5.81
CA ARG A 2 -17.99 -3.73 -4.38
C ARG A 2 -17.38 -4.88 -3.56
N GLY A 3 -17.95 -6.10 -3.68
CA GLY A 3 -17.43 -7.27 -2.96
C GLY A 3 -15.99 -7.63 -3.34
N ARG A 4 -15.62 -7.45 -4.61
CA ARG A 4 -14.24 -7.62 -5.10
C ARG A 4 -13.32 -6.55 -4.51
N THR A 5 -13.73 -5.29 -4.49
CA THR A 5 -12.97 -4.18 -3.87
C THR A 5 -12.66 -4.46 -2.40
N VAL A 6 -13.68 -4.88 -1.63
CA VAL A 6 -13.50 -5.23 -0.20
C VAL A 6 -12.61 -6.45 -0.02
N PHE A 7 -12.76 -7.46 -0.88
CA PHE A 7 -11.87 -8.62 -0.89
C PHE A 7 -10.41 -8.22 -1.13
N GLN A 8 -10.13 -7.39 -2.15
CA GLN A 8 -8.77 -6.91 -2.44
C GLN A 8 -8.15 -6.16 -1.26
N LEU A 9 -8.90 -5.24 -0.63
CA LEU A 9 -8.44 -4.53 0.56
C LEU A 9 -8.08 -5.48 1.71
N ARG A 10 -8.91 -6.50 1.95
CA ARG A 10 -8.65 -7.52 2.98
C ARG A 10 -7.45 -8.38 2.64
N SER A 11 -7.29 -8.81 1.39
CA SER A 11 -6.12 -9.58 0.97
C SER A 11 -4.81 -8.81 1.16
N PHE A 12 -4.81 -7.49 0.91
CA PHE A 12 -3.64 -6.66 1.22
C PHE A 12 -3.43 -6.47 2.73
N ALA A 13 -4.49 -6.35 3.53
CA ALA A 13 -4.38 -6.32 4.98
C ALA A 13 -3.77 -7.63 5.53
N ASP A 14 -4.20 -8.78 5.02
CA ASP A 14 -3.66 -10.09 5.38
C ASP A 14 -2.17 -10.19 4.98
N LEU A 15 -1.81 -9.71 3.78
CA LEU A 15 -0.41 -9.66 3.33
C LEU A 15 0.46 -8.80 4.25
N VAL A 16 -0.01 -7.60 4.61
CA VAL A 16 0.72 -6.69 5.50
C VAL A 16 0.94 -7.34 6.87
N ALA A 17 -0.09 -8.00 7.40
CA ALA A 17 -0.03 -8.70 8.69
C ALA A 17 0.91 -9.90 8.68
N GLN A 18 1.05 -10.60 7.55
CA GLN A 18 2.01 -11.72 7.40
C GLN A 18 3.47 -11.25 7.44
N GLY A 19 3.78 -10.11 6.83
CA GLY A 19 5.10 -9.48 6.91
C GLY A 19 6.16 -10.00 5.91
N ASP A 20 5.89 -11.07 5.16
CA ASP A 20 6.83 -11.63 4.18
C ASP A 20 7.21 -10.65 3.05
N TRP A 21 6.33 -9.68 2.75
CA TRP A 21 6.55 -8.61 1.77
C TRP A 21 7.76 -7.72 2.09
N VAL A 22 8.20 -7.70 3.35
CA VAL A 22 9.37 -6.92 3.81
C VAL A 22 10.66 -7.45 3.17
N GLU A 23 10.68 -8.71 2.72
CA GLU A 23 11.85 -9.36 2.11
C GLU A 23 13.13 -9.14 2.93
N ALA A 24 13.00 -9.22 4.26
CA ALA A 24 14.11 -9.01 5.18
C ALA A 24 15.20 -10.06 4.93
N SER A 25 16.43 -9.60 4.68
CA SER A 25 17.59 -10.46 4.47
C SER A 25 18.74 -9.98 5.34
N ILE A 26 19.31 -10.91 6.10
CA ILE A 26 20.39 -10.67 7.04
C ILE A 26 21.58 -11.52 6.61
N ASP A 27 22.69 -10.85 6.31
CA ASP A 27 23.98 -11.47 6.12
C ASP A 27 24.89 -11.12 7.30
N THR A 28 25.10 -12.10 8.20
CA THR A 28 25.80 -11.89 9.47
C THR A 28 27.28 -11.61 9.28
N ALA A 29 27.84 -10.77 10.15
CA ALA A 29 29.27 -10.44 10.14
C ALA A 29 30.16 -11.68 10.32
N ILE A 30 31.34 -11.63 9.70
CA ILE A 30 32.46 -12.56 9.95
C ILE A 30 33.71 -11.68 10.17
N PRO A 31 33.99 -11.25 11.41
CA PRO A 31 35.08 -10.33 11.72
C PRO A 31 36.46 -10.87 11.37
N ASP A 32 36.68 -12.18 11.54
CA ASP A 32 37.99 -12.80 11.34
C ASP A 32 38.24 -13.29 9.90
N ARG A 33 37.40 -12.89 8.93
CA ARG A 33 37.55 -13.29 7.53
C ARG A 33 38.79 -12.64 6.90
N THR A 34 39.64 -13.43 6.25
CA THR A 34 40.80 -12.97 5.46
C THR A 34 40.44 -12.89 3.97
N PRO A 35 40.92 -11.88 3.19
CA PRO A 35 41.82 -10.79 3.58
C PRO A 35 41.15 -9.60 4.28
N ALA A 36 39.81 -9.56 4.32
CA ALA A 36 39.07 -8.48 4.96
C ALA A 36 37.81 -9.01 5.67
N PRO A 37 37.45 -8.42 6.82
CA PRO A 37 36.25 -8.79 7.57
C PRO A 37 35.01 -8.72 6.68
N LYS A 38 34.04 -9.58 6.96
CA LYS A 38 32.70 -9.47 6.39
C LYS A 38 31.84 -8.62 7.32
N PRO A 39 31.32 -7.47 6.88
CA PRO A 39 30.42 -6.66 7.70
C PRO A 39 29.06 -7.34 7.90
N ASP A 40 28.31 -6.90 8.91
CA ASP A 40 26.89 -7.24 9.06
C ASP A 40 26.10 -6.43 8.03
N LEU A 41 25.34 -7.10 7.17
CA LEU A 41 24.49 -6.46 6.16
C LEU A 41 23.04 -6.88 6.38
N ARG A 42 22.14 -5.90 6.40
CA ARG A 42 20.70 -6.13 6.52
C ARG A 42 19.99 -5.30 5.47
N LYS A 43 19.04 -5.90 4.77
CA LYS A 43 18.18 -5.22 3.82
C LYS A 43 16.72 -5.61 4.04
N MET A 44 15.83 -4.69 3.70
CA MET A 44 14.39 -4.88 3.68
C MET A 44 13.75 -3.89 2.69
N ASN A 45 12.54 -4.19 2.25
CA ASN A 45 11.71 -3.27 1.48
C ASN A 45 11.14 -2.16 2.39
N ILE A 46 11.06 -0.95 1.83
CA ILE A 46 10.45 0.23 2.46
C ILE A 46 9.55 0.94 1.43
N PRO A 47 8.54 1.71 1.87
CA PRO A 47 7.71 2.50 0.96
C PRO A 47 8.54 3.47 0.12
N LEU A 48 8.15 3.66 -1.14
CA LEU A 48 8.77 4.64 -2.03
C LEU A 48 8.41 6.09 -1.65
N GLY A 49 7.22 6.31 -1.09
CA GLY A 49 6.66 7.64 -0.81
C GLY A 49 5.26 7.83 -1.45
N PRO A 50 4.78 9.07 -1.60
CA PRO A 50 3.44 9.34 -2.14
C PRO A 50 3.22 8.76 -3.55
N VAL A 51 2.04 8.17 -3.77
CA VAL A 51 1.64 7.55 -5.04
C VAL A 51 0.41 8.26 -5.61
N VAL A 52 0.43 8.56 -6.91
CA VAL A 52 -0.73 9.09 -7.63
C VAL A 52 -1.44 7.96 -8.36
N VAL A 53 -2.76 7.82 -8.16
CA VAL A 53 -3.59 6.80 -8.80
C VAL A 53 -4.62 7.45 -9.71
N PHE A 54 -4.71 6.98 -10.95
CA PHE A 54 -5.73 7.39 -11.91
C PHE A 54 -6.79 6.30 -12.05
N GLY A 55 -8.03 6.59 -11.63
CA GLY A 55 -9.09 5.60 -11.65
C GLY A 55 -9.57 5.23 -13.05
N ALA A 56 -9.79 3.94 -13.29
CA ALA A 56 -10.38 3.43 -14.53
C ALA A 56 -11.87 3.82 -14.65
N SER A 57 -12.35 3.98 -15.88
CA SER A 57 -13.75 4.35 -16.16
C SER A 57 -14.72 3.17 -16.07
N ASN A 58 -14.28 2.00 -16.52
CA ASN A 58 -15.09 0.78 -16.68
C ASN A 58 -15.23 -0.05 -15.40
N PHE A 59 -14.45 0.26 -14.36
CA PHE A 59 -14.47 -0.38 -13.05
C PHE A 59 -14.44 0.69 -11.95
N PRO A 60 -15.58 1.36 -11.69
CA PRO A 60 -15.66 2.52 -10.81
C PRO A 60 -15.39 2.23 -9.33
N LEU A 61 -15.18 0.97 -8.94
CA LEU A 61 -14.86 0.60 -7.55
C LEU A 61 -13.52 -0.15 -7.44
N ALA A 62 -13.37 -1.29 -8.11
CA ALA A 62 -12.24 -2.21 -7.95
C ALA A 62 -10.94 -1.73 -8.63
N TYR A 63 -11.04 -0.77 -9.55
CA TYR A 63 -9.90 -0.14 -10.23
C TYR A 63 -10.00 1.39 -10.19
N SER A 64 -10.52 1.92 -9.07
CA SER A 64 -10.73 3.35 -8.88
C SER A 64 -10.28 3.81 -7.49
N THR A 65 -11.03 4.71 -6.83
CA THR A 65 -10.64 5.37 -5.57
C THR A 65 -10.09 4.41 -4.51
N ALA A 66 -10.74 3.29 -4.25
CA ALA A 66 -10.26 2.24 -3.33
C ALA A 66 -9.92 0.94 -4.07
N GLY A 67 -9.50 1.07 -5.33
CA GLY A 67 -9.17 -0.06 -6.19
C GLY A 67 -7.83 -0.70 -5.85
N GLY A 68 -7.42 -1.65 -6.69
CA GLY A 68 -6.18 -2.41 -6.51
C GLY A 68 -4.94 -1.55 -6.26
N ASP A 69 -4.73 -0.50 -7.06
CA ASP A 69 -3.55 0.36 -6.95
C ASP A 69 -3.53 1.14 -5.63
N THR A 70 -4.66 1.74 -5.23
CA THR A 70 -4.77 2.41 -3.93
C THR A 70 -4.55 1.44 -2.77
N ALA A 71 -5.16 0.24 -2.83
CA ALA A 71 -5.02 -0.77 -1.79
C ALA A 71 -3.57 -1.24 -1.64
N ALA A 72 -2.89 -1.51 -2.76
CA ALA A 72 -1.49 -1.93 -2.79
C ALA A 72 -0.54 -0.83 -2.28
N ALA A 73 -0.76 0.43 -2.70
CA ALA A 73 0.06 1.55 -2.27
C ALA A 73 -0.07 1.80 -0.75
N LEU A 74 -1.30 1.81 -0.22
CA LEU A 74 -1.51 1.93 1.23
C LEU A 74 -0.86 0.77 2.00
N ALA A 75 -0.99 -0.46 1.48
CA ALA A 75 -0.36 -1.64 2.08
C ALA A 75 1.18 -1.59 2.07
N ALA A 76 1.77 -1.00 1.04
CA ALA A 76 3.22 -0.76 0.99
C ALA A 76 3.69 0.32 1.97
N GLY A 77 2.77 1.08 2.59
CA GLY A 77 3.07 2.22 3.45
C GLY A 77 3.18 3.56 2.72
N CYS A 78 2.65 3.64 1.50
CA CYS A 78 2.65 4.86 0.68
C CYS A 78 1.36 5.67 0.86
N PRO A 79 1.42 6.99 1.13
CA PRO A 79 0.27 7.88 0.99
C PRO A 79 -0.25 7.89 -0.45
N VAL A 80 -1.56 8.08 -0.64
CA VAL A 80 -2.19 7.99 -1.97
C VAL A 80 -2.96 9.25 -2.32
N ILE A 81 -2.66 9.81 -3.50
CA ILE A 81 -3.43 10.89 -4.12
C ILE A 81 -4.20 10.31 -5.30
N VAL A 82 -5.53 10.25 -5.20
CA VAL A 82 -6.37 9.74 -6.29
C VAL A 82 -6.81 10.89 -7.20
N LYS A 83 -6.47 10.80 -8.48
CA LYS A 83 -7.09 11.60 -9.53
C LYS A 83 -8.39 10.91 -9.95
N SER A 84 -9.52 11.41 -9.44
CA SER A 84 -10.86 10.91 -9.75
C SER A 84 -11.19 10.97 -11.25
N HIS A 85 -11.84 9.92 -11.74
CA HIS A 85 -12.31 9.85 -13.12
C HIS A 85 -13.64 10.62 -13.26
N PRO A 86 -13.80 11.51 -14.26
CA PRO A 86 -14.96 12.39 -14.34
C PRO A 86 -16.30 11.65 -14.51
N MET A 87 -16.31 10.48 -15.16
CA MET A 87 -17.54 9.72 -15.41
C MET A 87 -18.19 9.11 -14.16
N HIS A 88 -17.53 9.14 -13.00
CA HIS A 88 -18.07 8.56 -11.77
C HIS A 88 -17.62 9.32 -10.52
N ALA A 89 -17.48 10.65 -10.63
CA ALA A 89 -17.02 11.51 -9.55
C ALA A 89 -17.78 11.32 -8.23
N GLY A 90 -19.11 11.19 -8.28
CA GLY A 90 -19.93 10.93 -7.09
C GLY A 90 -19.67 9.57 -6.45
N THR A 91 -19.42 8.52 -7.25
CA THR A 91 -18.98 7.21 -6.72
C THR A 91 -17.63 7.35 -6.04
N GLY A 92 -16.69 8.06 -6.66
CA GLY A 92 -15.37 8.33 -6.11
C GLY A 92 -15.45 9.08 -4.77
N GLU A 93 -16.34 10.08 -4.67
CA GLU A 93 -16.58 10.84 -3.44
C GLU A 93 -17.09 9.95 -2.30
N LEU A 94 -18.09 9.10 -2.54
CA LEU A 94 -18.63 8.19 -1.53
C LEU A 94 -17.56 7.23 -1.01
N VAL A 95 -16.69 6.73 -1.88
CA VAL A 95 -15.58 5.87 -1.48
C VAL A 95 -14.53 6.66 -0.71
N ALA A 96 -14.21 7.89 -1.12
CA ALA A 96 -13.27 8.76 -0.40
C ALA A 96 -13.77 9.06 1.02
N GLN A 97 -15.06 9.35 1.21
CA GLN A 97 -15.66 9.53 2.54
C GLN A 97 -15.52 8.27 3.41
N ALA A 98 -15.63 7.07 2.84
CA ALA A 98 -15.41 5.82 3.57
C ALA A 98 -13.95 5.66 4.01
N ILE A 99 -12.98 6.05 3.16
CA ILE A 99 -11.55 6.06 3.49
C ILE A 99 -11.27 7.07 4.61
N VAL A 100 -11.78 8.30 4.52
CA VAL A 100 -11.58 9.35 5.54
C VAL A 100 -12.09 8.87 6.91
N LYS A 101 -13.31 8.31 6.97
CA LYS A 101 -13.86 7.75 8.22
C LYS A 101 -13.00 6.61 8.77
N ALA A 102 -12.42 5.78 7.90
CA ALA A 102 -11.52 4.70 8.33
C ALA A 102 -10.22 5.27 8.91
N ALA A 103 -9.61 6.24 8.23
CA ALA A 103 -8.39 6.93 8.65
C ALA A 103 -8.56 7.62 10.01
N GLU A 104 -9.68 8.34 10.21
CA GLU A 104 -10.02 8.95 11.51
C GLU A 104 -10.16 7.89 12.61
N LYS A 105 -10.85 6.78 12.31
CA LYS A 105 -11.07 5.70 13.27
C LYS A 105 -9.78 4.97 13.66
N THR A 106 -8.81 4.88 12.75
CA THR A 106 -7.52 4.22 12.99
C THR A 106 -6.42 5.18 13.45
N GLY A 107 -6.71 6.48 13.57
CA GLY A 107 -5.75 7.49 13.98
C GLY A 107 -4.64 7.73 12.94
N MET A 108 -4.93 7.51 11.66
CA MET A 108 -3.98 7.80 10.59
C MET A 108 -3.77 9.31 10.42
N PRO A 109 -2.58 9.74 9.95
CA PRO A 109 -2.37 11.12 9.53
C PRO A 109 -3.29 11.53 8.38
N ASN A 110 -3.52 12.84 8.22
CA ASN A 110 -4.37 13.40 7.15
C ASN A 110 -3.76 13.33 5.72
N GLY A 111 -2.57 12.76 5.57
CA GLY A 111 -1.71 12.88 4.37
C GLY A 111 -1.75 11.66 3.46
#